data_AF-A0A3P7EC77-F1
#
_entry.id   AF-A0A3P7EC77-F1
#
_cell.length_a   1.000
_cell.length_b   1.000
_cell.length_c   1.000
_cell.angle_alpha   90.00
_cell.angle_beta   90.00
_cell.angle_gamma   90.00
#
_symmetry.space_group_name_H-M   'P 1'
#
loop_
_entity.id
_entity.type
_entity.pdbx_description
1 polymer ?
#
loop_
_entity_poly.entity_id
_entity_poly.type
_entity_poly.pdbx_seq_one_letter_code
_entity_poly.pdbx_strand_id
1 'polypeptide(L)'
;MSALLLLVTLLCSSVRALYFHIAETERKCFIEEIPDETTVIGNYKVMLYDPNTKGYGEYPRIGMHVEVKDPEDKIILSKLYTSEGRFTFTSHSPGEHFICLYSNSTSWFSGAQLRVYLDIQTGEHTQDYEQVAAKDKLNELQLRVRQLLDQVEQISKEQNYQRYREERFRQTSENTNSRVLWWSIAQTIVLLLTGAWQMRILMYVPKWMRTRVSKGWMVVLAVSAGASGAYYNYFYGKPHDNYKLEHDLVNKTYIVVGASSGIGKETAKELAMRKAKVIMACRNNRKCIEVRRNLVIATKNMEIYCRRLNLEDFNSVREFALKLNTGKGNIEQIDGIVYSAATAESSRQTNKHYIERTFATNHLGPFLLTSLLYDRLRKQSSPVRLVFLNTSDLNLDELNFDDLNSADLTKWLKSPEKARKDAYYQSKLALALFVKSLSEKVKNTNLRVTMVDPGYTRTDLFYRLEAADNRIFFIRWCKSLKRWVYGLVAAQSVSDAVRPVLYALVDEKMEGVNGTFMNSIRSELPWHQLTSDEKILNKLWLTSAKWTETGVHLERLQQDLKKSKFQEKGGTQEVKVRTGWFSWF
;
A
#
# COMPACT_ATOMS: atom_id res chain seq x y z
N MET A 1 -17.38 -30.98 -37.61
CA MET A 1 -17.45 -31.35 -36.18
C MET A 1 -16.28 -32.22 -35.74
N SER A 2 -15.91 -33.27 -36.48
CA SER A 2 -14.84 -34.23 -36.11
C SER A 2 -13.46 -33.58 -35.88
N ALA A 3 -13.06 -32.62 -36.72
CA ALA A 3 -11.78 -31.91 -36.56
C ALA A 3 -11.76 -30.99 -35.32
N LEU A 4 -12.89 -30.38 -34.98
CA LEU A 4 -13.02 -29.56 -33.77
C LEU A 4 -12.94 -30.44 -32.51
N LEU A 5 -13.58 -31.62 -32.54
CA LEU A 5 -13.52 -32.59 -31.45
C LEU A 5 -12.08 -33.07 -31.21
N LEU A 6 -11.34 -33.36 -32.29
CA LEU A 6 -9.93 -33.77 -32.25
C LEU A 6 -9.01 -32.66 -31.71
N LEU A 7 -9.27 -31.40 -32.09
CA LEU A 7 -8.52 -30.26 -31.58
C LEU A 7 -8.80 -30.05 -30.08
N VAL A 8 -10.06 -30.18 -29.66
CA VAL A 8 -10.46 -30.08 -28.25
C VAL A 8 -9.87 -31.22 -27.42
N THR A 9 -9.86 -32.46 -27.92
CA THR A 9 -9.22 -33.57 -27.19
C THR A 9 -7.71 -33.42 -27.11
N LEU A 10 -7.05 -32.92 -28.17
CA LEU A 10 -5.63 -32.56 -28.09
C LEU A 10 -5.37 -31.45 -27.06
N LEU A 11 -6.19 -30.40 -27.06
CA LEU A 11 -6.09 -29.30 -26.10
C LEU A 11 -6.34 -29.77 -24.67
N CYS A 12 -7.36 -30.60 -24.43
CA CYS A 12 -7.63 -31.21 -23.13
C CYS A 12 -6.48 -32.14 -22.67
N SER A 13 -5.88 -32.92 -23.58
CA SER A 13 -4.72 -33.76 -23.26
C SER A 13 -3.47 -32.95 -22.87
N SER A 14 -3.42 -31.68 -23.27
CA SER A 14 -2.34 -30.75 -22.91
C SER A 14 -2.59 -30.02 -21.58
N VAL A 15 -3.79 -30.14 -20.98
CA VAL A 15 -4.09 -29.56 -19.67
C VAL A 15 -3.39 -30.38 -18.59
N ARG A 16 -2.22 -29.91 -18.17
CA ARG A 16 -1.57 -30.36 -16.94
C ARG A 16 -2.38 -29.79 -15.76
N ALA A 17 -2.74 -30.65 -14.82
CA ALA A 17 -3.51 -30.32 -13.61
C ALA A 17 -3.14 -28.95 -13.00
N LEU A 18 -4.13 -28.24 -12.46
CA LEU A 18 -3.93 -26.91 -11.87
C LEU A 18 -3.03 -27.01 -10.63
N TYR A 19 -1.87 -26.36 -10.69
CA TYR A 19 -0.97 -26.18 -9.56
C TYR A 19 -0.53 -24.72 -9.49
N PHE A 20 -0.12 -24.31 -8.30
CA PHE A 20 0.47 -22.99 -8.10
C PHE A 20 1.77 -23.11 -7.30
N HIS A 21 2.58 -22.06 -7.37
CA HIS A 21 3.85 -22.02 -6.67
C HIS A 21 3.76 -21.14 -5.42
N ILE A 22 4.35 -21.62 -4.33
CA ILE A 22 4.52 -20.91 -3.07
C ILE A 22 6.01 -20.90 -2.74
N ALA A 23 6.57 -19.76 -2.35
CA ALA A 23 7.89 -19.75 -1.72
C ALA A 23 7.81 -20.28 -0.28
N GLU A 24 8.88 -20.87 0.29
CA GLU A 24 8.85 -21.44 1.64
C GLU A 24 8.27 -20.51 2.75
N THR A 25 8.42 -19.19 2.62
CA THR A 25 7.91 -18.20 3.60
C THR A 25 6.69 -17.43 3.10
N GLU A 26 6.13 -17.80 1.95
CA GLU A 26 4.96 -17.13 1.37
C GLU A 26 3.66 -17.77 1.86
N ARG A 27 2.68 -16.93 2.20
CA ARG A 27 1.30 -17.33 2.47
C ARG A 27 0.43 -17.06 1.26
N LYS A 28 -0.25 -18.08 0.74
CA LYS A 28 -1.28 -17.94 -0.30
C LYS A 28 -2.65 -18.15 0.32
N CYS A 29 -3.61 -17.32 -0.06
CA CYS A 29 -5.00 -17.42 0.39
C CYS A 29 -5.93 -17.44 -0.81
N PHE A 30 -6.95 -18.30 -0.74
CA PHE A 30 -8.05 -18.45 -1.69
C PHE A 30 -9.33 -17.98 -1.02
N ILE A 31 -10.18 -17.29 -1.77
CA ILE A 31 -11.47 -16.79 -1.28
C ILE A 31 -12.53 -17.68 -1.90
N GLU A 32 -13.32 -18.32 -1.06
CA GLU A 32 -14.44 -19.15 -1.47
C GLU A 32 -15.72 -18.60 -0.84
N GLU A 33 -16.78 -18.45 -1.62
CA GLU A 33 -18.09 -18.02 -1.12
C GLU A 33 -18.89 -19.28 -0.76
N ILE A 34 -19.17 -19.48 0.53
CA ILE A 34 -19.67 -20.75 1.07
C ILE A 34 -21.03 -20.51 1.74
N PRO A 35 -22.07 -21.30 1.44
CA PRO A 35 -23.33 -21.27 2.17
C PRO A 35 -23.16 -21.71 3.63
N ASP A 36 -24.16 -21.43 4.45
CA ASP A 36 -24.23 -21.91 5.81
C ASP A 36 -24.38 -23.43 5.88
N GLU A 37 -23.90 -24.01 6.97
CA GLU A 37 -23.92 -25.44 7.30
C GLU A 37 -23.41 -26.35 6.15
N THR A 38 -22.42 -25.86 5.39
CA THR A 38 -21.82 -26.59 4.27
C THR A 38 -20.43 -27.07 4.64
N THR A 39 -20.20 -28.38 4.51
CA THR A 39 -18.87 -28.98 4.71
C THR A 39 -18.00 -28.77 3.49
N VAL A 40 -16.73 -28.45 3.74
CA VAL A 40 -15.71 -28.15 2.75
C VAL A 40 -14.53 -29.05 3.01
N ILE A 41 -14.03 -29.68 1.95
CA ILE A 41 -12.89 -30.57 2.00
C ILE A 41 -11.84 -30.06 1.02
N GLY A 42 -10.65 -29.82 1.53
CA GLY A 42 -9.49 -29.48 0.69
C GLY A 42 -8.48 -30.61 0.70
N ASN A 43 -8.19 -31.16 -0.47
CA ASN A 43 -7.06 -32.06 -0.68
C ASN A 43 -5.90 -31.25 -1.22
N TYR A 44 -4.73 -31.41 -0.63
CA TYR A 44 -3.55 -30.74 -1.14
C TYR A 44 -2.33 -31.68 -1.16
N LYS A 45 -1.47 -31.43 -2.14
CA LYS A 45 -0.20 -32.13 -2.30
C LYS A 45 0.90 -31.13 -2.62
N VAL A 46 2.00 -31.21 -1.88
CA VAL A 46 3.13 -30.29 -1.98
C VAL A 46 4.36 -31.04 -2.48
N MET A 47 4.97 -30.51 -3.53
CA MET A 47 6.26 -30.98 -4.05
C MET A 47 7.30 -29.88 -3.93
N LEU A 48 8.52 -30.23 -3.55
CA LEU A 48 9.65 -29.30 -3.47
C LEU A 48 10.45 -29.35 -4.77
N TYR A 49 10.85 -28.18 -5.26
CA TYR A 49 11.84 -28.11 -6.34
C TYR A 49 13.23 -28.51 -5.84
N ASP A 50 13.79 -29.56 -6.43
CA ASP A 50 15.16 -30.00 -6.20
C ASP A 50 16.10 -29.46 -7.30
N PRO A 51 17.08 -28.61 -6.95
CA PRO A 51 18.04 -28.06 -7.91
C PRO A 51 18.87 -29.13 -8.62
N ASN A 52 19.14 -30.26 -7.97
CA ASN A 52 20.04 -31.29 -8.51
C ASN A 52 19.37 -32.08 -9.63
N THR A 53 18.11 -32.46 -9.44
CA THR A 53 17.32 -33.18 -10.44
C THR A 53 16.62 -32.25 -11.43
N LYS A 54 16.65 -30.91 -11.21
CA LYS A 54 15.85 -29.90 -11.93
C LYS A 54 14.36 -30.28 -11.99
N GLY A 55 13.90 -30.99 -10.97
CA GLY A 55 12.58 -31.60 -10.90
C GLY A 55 11.84 -31.22 -9.62
N TYR A 56 10.57 -31.59 -9.55
CA TYR A 56 9.77 -31.49 -8.34
C TYR A 56 9.64 -32.89 -7.73
N GLY A 57 10.08 -33.04 -6.49
CA GLY A 57 10.04 -34.29 -5.74
C GLY A 57 9.18 -34.20 -4.48
N GLU A 58 8.77 -35.34 -3.97
CA GLU A 58 8.09 -35.44 -2.69
C GLU A 58 9.09 -35.41 -1.53
N TYR A 59 8.85 -34.53 -0.56
CA TYR A 59 9.69 -34.41 0.63
C TYR A 59 8.81 -34.54 1.87
N PRO A 60 8.79 -35.72 2.53
CA PRO A 60 7.86 -36.00 3.62
C PRO A 60 8.07 -35.14 4.88
N ARG A 61 9.20 -34.43 4.99
CA ARG A 61 9.52 -33.54 6.12
C ARG A 61 8.91 -32.13 6.01
N ILE A 62 8.26 -31.78 4.90
CA ILE A 62 7.65 -30.46 4.73
C ILE A 62 6.23 -30.47 5.30
N GLY A 63 5.99 -29.67 6.33
CA GLY A 63 4.65 -29.44 6.86
C GLY A 63 3.97 -28.25 6.18
N MET A 64 2.68 -28.41 5.85
CA MET A 64 1.84 -27.34 5.31
C MET A 64 0.81 -26.92 6.36
N HIS A 65 0.81 -25.65 6.72
CA HIS A 65 -0.15 -25.07 7.63
C HIS A 65 -1.35 -24.55 6.84
N VAL A 66 -2.55 -24.98 7.23
CA VAL A 66 -3.81 -24.55 6.65
C VAL A 66 -4.57 -23.73 7.69
N GLU A 67 -4.89 -22.49 7.34
CA GLU A 67 -5.68 -21.56 8.15
C GLU A 67 -6.93 -21.14 7.36
N VAL A 68 -8.11 -21.31 7.94
CA VAL A 68 -9.38 -20.88 7.34
C VAL A 68 -10.02 -19.82 8.23
N LYS A 69 -10.45 -18.73 7.60
CA LYS A 69 -11.23 -17.67 8.25
C LYS A 69 -12.61 -17.54 7.66
N ASP A 70 -13.57 -17.19 8.50
CA ASP A 70 -14.95 -16.90 8.13
C ASP A 70 -15.13 -15.44 7.62
N PRO A 71 -16.34 -15.04 7.20
CA PRO A 71 -16.63 -13.68 6.72
C PRO A 71 -16.43 -12.58 7.78
N GLU A 72 -16.34 -12.94 9.07
CA GLU A 72 -16.11 -12.03 10.20
C GLU A 72 -14.62 -12.00 10.62
N ASP A 73 -13.74 -12.59 9.80
CA ASP A 73 -12.29 -12.69 10.00
C ASP A 73 -11.89 -13.55 11.22
N LYS A 74 -12.82 -14.37 11.74
CA LYS A 74 -12.57 -15.34 12.82
C LYS A 74 -11.98 -16.63 12.24
N ILE A 75 -10.96 -17.14 12.91
CA ILE A 75 -10.26 -18.36 12.50
C ILE A 75 -11.10 -19.58 12.91
N ILE A 76 -11.57 -20.34 11.92
CA ILE A 76 -12.38 -21.57 12.12
C ILE A 76 -11.57 -22.85 11.99
N LEU A 77 -10.44 -22.80 11.26
CA LEU A 77 -9.47 -23.89 11.17
C LEU A 77 -8.06 -23.30 11.20
N SER A 78 -7.17 -23.90 11.98
CA SER A 78 -5.74 -23.56 11.98
C SER A 78 -4.96 -24.78 12.40
N LYS A 79 -4.40 -25.51 11.43
CA LYS A 79 -3.72 -26.78 11.70
C LYS A 79 -2.54 -27.01 10.76
N LEU A 80 -1.48 -27.60 11.32
CA LEU A 80 -0.33 -28.08 10.58
C LEU A 80 -0.56 -29.52 10.10
N TYR A 81 -0.31 -29.77 8.83
CA TYR A 81 -0.42 -31.07 8.17
C TYR A 81 0.92 -31.45 7.50
N THR A 82 1.02 -32.67 6.98
CA THR A 82 2.19 -33.22 6.26
C THR A 82 2.35 -32.65 4.85
N SER A 83 3.23 -33.22 4.00
CA SER A 83 3.43 -32.77 2.61
C SER A 83 2.22 -33.04 1.70
N GLU A 84 1.42 -34.05 2.04
CA GLU A 84 0.14 -34.37 1.42
C GLU A 84 -0.88 -34.52 2.55
N GLY A 85 -2.08 -33.98 2.35
CA GLY A 85 -3.08 -33.97 3.40
C GLY A 85 -4.46 -33.56 2.91
N ARG A 86 -5.45 -33.93 3.74
CA ARG A 86 -6.85 -33.54 3.60
C ARG A 86 -7.24 -32.71 4.81
N PHE A 87 -7.80 -31.53 4.59
CA PHE A 87 -8.41 -30.73 5.63
C PHE A 87 -9.91 -30.64 5.41
N THR A 88 -10.66 -30.62 6.51
CA THR A 88 -12.12 -30.55 6.50
C THR A 88 -12.56 -29.49 7.50
N PHE A 89 -13.51 -28.65 7.10
CA PHE A 89 -14.22 -27.75 8.00
C PHE A 89 -15.67 -27.60 7.55
N THR A 90 -16.55 -27.18 8.45
CA THR A 90 -17.94 -26.83 8.13
C THR A 90 -18.11 -25.34 8.33
N SER A 91 -18.68 -24.66 7.34
CA SER A 91 -19.06 -23.26 7.47
C SER A 91 -20.35 -23.14 8.28
N HIS A 92 -20.37 -22.28 9.30
CA HIS A 92 -21.57 -21.95 10.08
C HIS A 92 -22.14 -20.57 9.75
N SER A 93 -21.41 -19.79 8.94
CA SER A 93 -21.76 -18.41 8.61
C SER A 93 -21.64 -18.24 7.10
N PRO A 94 -22.71 -17.84 6.40
CA PRO A 94 -22.66 -17.80 4.95
C PRO A 94 -21.83 -16.60 4.45
N GLY A 95 -21.01 -16.79 3.41
CA GLY A 95 -20.25 -15.71 2.75
C GLY A 95 -18.79 -16.07 2.40
N GLU A 96 -17.96 -15.04 2.22
CA GLU A 96 -16.54 -15.17 1.84
C GLU A 96 -15.70 -15.79 2.97
N HIS A 97 -15.14 -16.97 2.71
CA HIS A 97 -14.15 -17.62 3.56
C HIS A 97 -12.76 -17.54 2.95
N PHE A 98 -11.75 -17.33 3.79
CA PHE A 98 -10.36 -17.23 3.37
C PHE A 98 -9.60 -18.50 3.74
N ILE A 99 -9.28 -19.34 2.75
CA ILE A 99 -8.51 -20.58 2.93
C ILE A 99 -7.05 -20.29 2.59
N CYS A 100 -6.17 -20.32 3.59
CA CYS A 100 -4.78 -19.95 3.47
C CYS A 100 -3.83 -21.13 3.70
N LEU A 101 -2.86 -21.31 2.81
CA LEU A 101 -1.80 -22.32 2.90
C LEU A 101 -0.43 -21.65 2.98
N TYR A 102 0.41 -22.11 3.90
CA TYR A 102 1.80 -21.70 4.05
C TYR A 102 2.65 -22.79 4.71
N SER A 103 3.93 -22.87 4.37
CA SER A 103 4.84 -23.84 4.98
C SER A 103 5.21 -23.44 6.41
N ASN A 104 5.46 -24.43 7.27
CA ASN A 104 6.01 -24.23 8.63
C ASN A 104 7.55 -24.11 8.64
N SER A 105 8.20 -24.07 7.47
CA SER A 105 9.65 -23.91 7.39
C SER A 105 10.08 -22.54 7.93
N THR A 106 10.95 -22.55 8.94
CA THR A 106 11.69 -21.35 9.38
C THR A 106 12.95 -21.10 8.57
N SER A 107 13.26 -21.97 7.59
CA SER A 107 14.44 -21.88 6.75
C SER A 107 14.32 -20.71 5.78
N TRP A 108 14.68 -19.52 6.24
CA TRP A 108 14.67 -18.32 5.39
C TRP A 108 15.77 -18.32 4.31
N PHE A 109 16.68 -19.30 4.34
CA PHE A 109 17.82 -19.43 3.42
C PHE A 109 17.58 -20.39 2.26
N SER A 110 16.80 -21.46 2.42
CA SER A 110 16.41 -22.32 1.29
C SER A 110 15.29 -21.61 0.54
N GLY A 111 15.64 -20.92 -0.54
CA GLY A 111 14.64 -20.37 -1.45
C GLY A 111 13.90 -21.44 -2.24
N ALA A 112 13.66 -22.64 -1.70
CA ALA A 112 13.04 -23.70 -2.45
C ALA A 112 11.60 -23.31 -2.83
N GLN A 113 11.23 -23.65 -4.07
CA GLN A 113 9.91 -23.35 -4.61
C GLN A 113 9.03 -24.56 -4.38
N LEU A 114 7.92 -24.36 -3.68
CA LEU A 114 6.91 -25.38 -3.45
C LEU A 114 5.93 -25.34 -4.62
N ARG A 115 5.65 -26.49 -5.22
CA ARG A 115 4.52 -26.68 -6.12
C ARG A 115 3.39 -27.30 -5.33
N VAL A 116 2.28 -26.59 -5.22
CA VAL A 116 1.11 -27.01 -4.46
C VAL A 116 -0.03 -27.32 -5.44
N TYR A 117 -0.51 -28.54 -5.36
CA TYR A 117 -1.78 -28.97 -5.94
C TYR A 117 -2.82 -28.79 -4.84
N LEU A 118 -3.92 -28.14 -5.15
CA LEU A 118 -5.01 -27.88 -4.22
C LEU A 118 -6.31 -28.14 -4.96
N ASP A 119 -7.13 -29.01 -4.38
CA ASP A 119 -8.47 -29.32 -4.83
C ASP A 119 -9.42 -29.03 -3.68
N ILE A 120 -10.37 -28.11 -3.88
CA ILE A 120 -11.35 -27.72 -2.87
C ILE A 120 -12.71 -28.20 -3.36
N GLN A 121 -13.32 -29.05 -2.54
CA GLN A 121 -14.62 -29.65 -2.79
C GLN A 121 -15.59 -29.14 -1.73
N THR A 122 -16.75 -28.67 -2.15
CA THR A 122 -17.81 -28.14 -1.30
C THR A 122 -19.06 -29.00 -1.44
N GLY A 123 -19.81 -29.20 -0.35
CA GLY A 123 -21.10 -29.89 -0.40
C GLY A 123 -21.00 -31.38 -0.77
N GLU A 124 -21.75 -31.80 -1.79
CA GLU A 124 -21.91 -33.18 -2.27
C GLU A 124 -20.57 -33.87 -2.58
N HIS A 125 -19.62 -33.16 -3.17
CA HIS A 125 -18.31 -33.71 -3.54
C HIS A 125 -17.50 -34.21 -2.33
N THR A 126 -17.91 -33.86 -1.11
CA THR A 126 -17.25 -34.29 0.13
C THR A 126 -17.68 -35.70 0.59
N GLN A 127 -18.79 -36.24 0.07
CA GLN A 127 -19.33 -37.53 0.48
C GLN A 127 -18.73 -38.69 -0.34
N ASP A 128 -18.13 -39.65 0.36
CA ASP A 128 -17.61 -40.89 -0.23
C ASP A 128 -18.72 -41.95 -0.30
N TYR A 129 -19.43 -41.95 -1.43
CA TYR A 129 -20.56 -42.85 -1.67
C TYR A 129 -20.18 -44.33 -1.62
N GLU A 130 -18.94 -44.71 -1.93
CA GLU A 130 -18.48 -46.10 -1.84
C GLU A 130 -18.43 -46.57 -0.38
N GLN A 131 -17.89 -45.73 0.52
CA GLN A 131 -17.88 -46.03 1.95
C GLN A 131 -19.29 -46.08 2.54
N VAL A 132 -20.18 -45.18 2.12
CA VAL A 132 -21.58 -45.19 2.56
C VAL A 132 -22.30 -46.45 2.06
N ALA A 133 -22.09 -46.85 0.81
CA ALA A 133 -22.65 -48.08 0.25
C ALA A 133 -22.18 -49.32 1.00
N ALA A 134 -20.89 -49.40 1.33
CA ALA A 134 -20.32 -50.51 2.09
C ALA A 134 -20.85 -50.57 3.53
N LYS A 135 -20.94 -49.41 4.20
CA LYS A 135 -21.39 -49.30 5.61
C LYS A 135 -22.88 -49.61 5.76
N ASP A 136 -23.71 -48.99 4.92
CA ASP A 136 -25.17 -49.11 5.00
C ASP A 136 -25.70 -50.30 4.16
N LYS A 137 -24.81 -51.06 3.51
CA LYS A 137 -25.11 -52.21 2.63
C LYS A 137 -26.17 -51.87 1.58
N LEU A 138 -26.00 -50.73 0.91
CA LEU A 138 -26.93 -50.22 -0.08
C LEU A 138 -26.73 -50.94 -1.42
N ASN A 139 -27.83 -51.35 -2.06
CA ASN A 139 -27.80 -51.80 -3.45
C ASN A 139 -27.56 -50.59 -4.39
N GLU A 140 -27.12 -50.85 -5.63
CA GLU A 140 -26.81 -49.81 -6.61
C GLU A 140 -27.95 -48.80 -6.81
N LEU A 141 -29.19 -49.27 -6.91
CA LEU A 141 -30.37 -48.41 -7.01
C LEU A 141 -30.55 -47.51 -5.77
N GLN A 142 -30.36 -48.06 -4.57
CA GLN A 142 -30.50 -47.31 -3.32
C GLN A 142 -29.39 -46.25 -3.18
N LEU A 143 -28.16 -46.60 -3.57
CA LEU A 143 -27.04 -45.66 -3.60
C LEU A 143 -27.34 -44.50 -4.55
N ARG A 144 -27.85 -44.80 -5.75
CA ARG A 144 -28.19 -43.77 -6.74
C ARG A 144 -29.33 -42.86 -6.28
N VAL A 145 -30.36 -43.41 -5.65
CA VAL A 145 -31.45 -42.62 -5.04
C VAL A 145 -30.90 -41.70 -3.96
N ARG A 146 -29.97 -42.17 -3.12
CA ARG A 146 -29.33 -41.34 -2.08
C ARG A 146 -28.50 -40.20 -2.67
N GLN A 147 -27.67 -40.48 -3.68
CA GLN A 147 -26.94 -39.46 -4.42
C GLN A 147 -27.89 -38.38 -4.97
N LEU A 148 -29.01 -38.78 -5.57
CA LEU A 148 -30.00 -37.84 -6.10
C LEU A 148 -30.66 -37.01 -4.98
N LEU A 149 -30.92 -37.59 -3.81
CA LEU A 149 -31.48 -36.86 -2.67
C LEU A 149 -30.49 -35.81 -2.14
N ASP A 150 -29.22 -36.17 -1.97
CA ASP A 150 -28.18 -35.24 -1.53
C ASP A 150 -27.99 -34.10 -2.55
N GLN A 151 -27.99 -34.42 -3.85
CA GLN A 151 -27.98 -33.43 -4.94
C GLN A 151 -29.14 -32.46 -4.85
N VAL A 152 -30.36 -32.97 -4.63
CA VAL A 152 -31.56 -32.14 -4.52
C VAL A 152 -31.51 -31.28 -3.26
N GLU A 153 -31.01 -31.80 -2.13
CA GLU A 153 -30.83 -31.03 -0.89
C GLU A 153 -29.82 -29.89 -1.10
N GLN A 154 -28.69 -30.15 -1.74
CA GLN A 154 -27.70 -29.11 -2.03
C GLN A 154 -28.26 -28.04 -2.97
N ILE A 155 -28.91 -28.45 -4.06
CA ILE A 155 -29.57 -27.50 -4.98
C ILE A 155 -30.59 -26.65 -4.21
N SER A 156 -31.33 -27.25 -3.27
CA SER A 156 -32.26 -26.52 -2.41
C SER A 156 -31.54 -25.53 -1.49
N LYS A 157 -30.42 -25.91 -0.86
CA LYS A 157 -29.60 -25.00 -0.04
C LYS A 157 -29.04 -23.85 -0.85
N GLU A 158 -28.49 -24.12 -2.04
CA GLU A 158 -27.98 -23.08 -2.95
C GLU A 158 -29.10 -22.12 -3.38
N GLN A 159 -30.29 -22.63 -3.73
CA GLN A 159 -31.44 -21.79 -4.06
C GLN A 159 -31.89 -20.93 -2.86
N ASN A 160 -31.93 -21.51 -1.65
CA ASN A 160 -32.26 -20.76 -0.43
C ASN A 160 -31.23 -19.67 -0.13
N TYR A 161 -29.94 -19.96 -0.33
CA TYR A 161 -28.88 -18.98 -0.20
C TYR A 161 -29.03 -17.83 -1.20
N GLN A 162 -29.37 -18.12 -2.46
CA GLN A 162 -29.65 -17.08 -3.46
C GLN A 162 -30.86 -16.22 -3.08
N ARG A 163 -31.93 -16.83 -2.52
CA ARG A 163 -33.09 -16.08 -2.01
C ARG A 163 -32.72 -15.19 -0.82
N TYR A 164 -31.93 -15.70 0.12
CA TYR A 164 -31.44 -14.89 1.24
C TYR A 164 -30.61 -13.69 0.75
N ARG A 165 -29.75 -13.88 -0.26
CA ARG A 165 -29.01 -12.80 -0.91
C ARG A 165 -29.95 -11.78 -1.55
N GLU A 166 -30.97 -12.23 -2.27
CA GLU A 166 -31.96 -11.36 -2.90
C GLU A 166 -32.76 -10.57 -1.86
N GLU A 167 -33.19 -11.19 -0.76
CA GLU A 167 -33.89 -10.53 0.35
C GLU A 167 -33.01 -9.48 1.04
N ARG A 168 -31.75 -9.82 1.34
CA ARG A 168 -30.79 -8.87 1.90
C ARG A 168 -30.57 -7.68 0.96
N PHE A 169 -30.36 -7.95 -0.33
CA PHE A 169 -30.19 -6.91 -1.33
C PHE A 169 -31.45 -6.03 -1.45
N ARG A 170 -32.64 -6.64 -1.46
CA ARG A 170 -33.93 -5.93 -1.48
C ARG A 170 -34.11 -5.06 -0.24
N GLN A 171 -33.85 -5.57 0.97
CA GLN A 171 -33.92 -4.80 2.22
C GLN A 171 -32.93 -3.62 2.22
N THR A 172 -31.69 -3.83 1.76
CA THR A 172 -30.71 -2.75 1.65
C THR A 172 -31.16 -1.70 0.62
N SER A 173 -31.72 -2.13 -0.50
CA SER A 173 -32.26 -1.25 -1.55
C SER A 173 -33.47 -0.45 -1.05
N GLU A 174 -34.46 -1.11 -0.43
CA GLU A 174 -35.67 -0.47 0.13
C GLU A 174 -35.31 0.54 1.23
N ASN A 175 -34.43 0.17 2.16
CA ASN A 175 -33.96 1.08 3.21
C ASN A 175 -33.20 2.29 2.64
N THR A 176 -32.38 2.07 1.61
CA THR A 176 -31.65 3.16 0.94
C THR A 176 -32.61 4.06 0.19
N ASN A 177 -33.55 3.49 -0.58
CA ASN A 177 -34.54 4.22 -1.36
C ASN A 177 -35.49 5.03 -0.46
N SER A 178 -35.98 4.45 0.64
CA SER A 178 -36.84 5.13 1.60
C SER A 178 -36.15 6.33 2.25
N ARG A 179 -34.88 6.18 2.65
CA ARG A 179 -34.09 7.29 3.18
C ARG A 179 -33.89 8.39 2.14
N VAL A 180 -33.50 8.04 0.91
CA VAL A 180 -33.31 9.00 -0.18
C VAL A 180 -34.61 9.73 -0.50
N LEU A 181 -35.74 9.02 -0.56
CA LEU A 181 -37.07 9.59 -0.79
C LEU A 181 -37.43 10.63 0.27
N TRP A 182 -37.29 10.31 1.57
CA TRP A 182 -37.59 11.26 2.64
C TRP A 182 -36.70 12.49 2.61
N TRP A 183 -35.42 12.34 2.25
CA TRP A 183 -34.53 13.47 2.02
C TRP A 183 -34.96 14.33 0.83
N SER A 184 -35.40 13.71 -0.28
CA SER A 184 -35.94 14.41 -1.43
C SER A 184 -37.24 15.14 -1.10
N ILE A 185 -38.15 14.53 -0.34
CA ILE A 185 -39.39 15.17 0.12
C ILE A 185 -39.07 16.36 1.03
N ALA A 186 -38.20 16.18 2.03
CA ALA A 186 -37.80 17.26 2.93
C ALA A 186 -37.17 18.43 2.17
N GLN A 187 -36.28 18.14 1.22
CA GLN A 187 -35.68 19.13 0.33
C GLN A 187 -36.75 19.86 -0.52
N THR A 188 -37.70 19.13 -1.11
CA THR A 188 -38.79 19.72 -1.90
C THR A 188 -39.67 20.61 -1.04
N ILE A 189 -40.00 20.20 0.19
CA ILE A 189 -40.79 21.02 1.13
C ILE A 189 -40.03 22.32 1.46
N VAL A 190 -38.73 22.24 1.77
CA VAL A 190 -37.92 23.43 2.04
C VAL A 190 -37.89 24.37 0.84
N LEU A 191 -37.73 23.84 -0.39
CA LEU A 191 -37.77 24.63 -1.62
C LEU A 191 -39.15 25.27 -1.86
N LEU A 192 -40.24 24.56 -1.60
CA LEU A 192 -41.59 25.10 -1.71
C LEU A 192 -41.87 26.19 -0.66
N LEU A 193 -41.46 25.97 0.59
CA LEU A 193 -41.62 26.95 1.67
C LEU A 193 -40.81 28.22 1.41
N THR A 194 -39.56 28.06 0.99
CA THR A 194 -38.69 29.19 0.60
C THR A 194 -39.23 29.92 -0.64
N GLY A 195 -39.74 29.20 -1.64
CA GLY A 195 -40.40 29.78 -2.80
C GLY A 195 -41.69 30.54 -2.46
N ALA A 196 -42.55 29.97 -1.62
CA ALA A 196 -43.76 30.64 -1.13
C ALA A 196 -43.42 31.89 -0.30
N TRP A 197 -42.39 31.80 0.54
CA TRP A 197 -41.88 32.93 1.31
C TRP A 197 -41.31 34.03 0.40
N GLN A 198 -40.52 33.65 -0.61
CA GLN A 198 -40.02 34.58 -1.64
C GLN A 198 -41.16 35.25 -2.40
N MET A 199 -42.20 34.51 -2.79
CA MET A 199 -43.37 35.08 -3.48
C MET A 199 -44.13 36.06 -2.58
N ARG A 200 -44.30 35.76 -1.30
CA ARG A 200 -44.94 36.67 -0.33
C ARG A 200 -44.13 37.95 -0.17
N ILE A 201 -42.80 37.85 -0.05
CA ILE A 201 -41.91 39.02 0.00
C ILE A 201 -42.01 39.82 -1.30
N LEU A 202 -41.93 39.16 -2.47
CA LEU A 202 -42.00 39.81 -3.77
C LEU A 202 -43.34 40.50 -4.05
N MET A 203 -44.42 40.11 -3.36
CA MET A 203 -45.72 40.78 -3.43
C MET A 203 -45.69 42.17 -2.78
N TYR A 204 -44.92 42.35 -1.70
CA TYR A 204 -44.67 43.65 -1.07
C TYR A 204 -43.60 44.47 -1.80
N VAL A 205 -42.79 43.84 -2.66
CA VAL A 205 -41.74 44.53 -3.41
C VAL A 205 -42.35 45.24 -4.64
N PRO A 206 -42.18 46.57 -4.76
CA PRO A 206 -42.69 47.35 -5.90
C PRO A 206 -42.26 46.77 -7.26
N LYS A 207 -43.16 46.81 -8.26
CA LYS A 207 -42.98 46.20 -9.59
C LYS A 207 -41.62 46.49 -10.27
N TRP A 208 -41.03 47.66 -10.04
CA TRP A 208 -39.73 48.04 -10.63
C TRP A 208 -38.54 47.24 -10.10
N MET A 209 -38.61 46.70 -8.88
CA MET A 209 -37.53 45.94 -8.25
C MET A 209 -37.60 44.44 -8.59
N ARG A 210 -38.79 43.94 -8.96
CA ARG A 210 -39.05 42.52 -9.33
C ARG A 210 -38.30 42.07 -10.59
N THR A 211 -38.10 42.95 -11.56
CA THR A 211 -37.36 42.66 -12.81
C THR A 211 -35.84 42.62 -12.63
N ARG A 212 -35.30 43.17 -11.53
CA ARG A 212 -33.85 43.24 -11.30
C ARG A 212 -33.30 42.03 -10.51
N VAL A 213 -34.13 41.39 -9.68
CA VAL A 213 -33.66 40.32 -8.77
C VAL A 213 -33.55 38.95 -9.45
N SER A 214 -34.46 38.55 -10.35
CA SER A 214 -34.46 37.16 -10.87
C SER A 214 -33.33 36.85 -11.87
N LYS A 215 -32.85 37.85 -12.63
CA LYS A 215 -31.72 37.69 -13.56
C LYS A 215 -30.36 37.94 -12.88
N GLY A 216 -30.32 38.73 -11.81
CA GLY A 216 -29.06 39.19 -11.20
C GLY A 216 -28.30 38.09 -10.46
N TRP A 217 -28.98 37.34 -9.57
CA TRP A 217 -28.28 36.44 -8.65
C TRP A 217 -27.61 35.23 -9.33
N MET A 218 -28.25 34.66 -10.35
CA MET A 218 -27.65 33.55 -11.12
C MET A 218 -26.39 33.99 -11.86
N VAL A 219 -26.39 35.20 -12.42
CA VAL A 219 -25.21 35.79 -13.07
C VAL A 219 -24.13 36.11 -12.03
N VAL A 220 -24.48 36.65 -10.86
CA VAL A 220 -23.51 36.93 -9.78
C VAL A 220 -22.85 35.65 -9.28
N LEU A 221 -23.59 34.55 -9.13
CA LEU A 221 -23.01 33.26 -8.70
C LEU A 221 -22.13 32.66 -9.81
N ALA A 222 -22.55 32.70 -11.07
CA ALA A 222 -21.74 32.21 -12.18
C ALA A 222 -20.46 33.04 -12.38
N VAL A 223 -20.57 34.37 -12.29
CA VAL A 223 -19.44 35.29 -12.40
C VAL A 223 -18.52 35.17 -11.20
N SER A 224 -19.03 35.03 -9.96
CA SER A 224 -18.17 34.86 -8.79
C SER A 224 -17.47 33.50 -8.76
N ALA A 225 -18.13 32.42 -9.19
CA ALA A 225 -17.50 31.11 -9.37
C ALA A 225 -16.45 31.14 -10.48
N GLY A 226 -16.77 31.73 -11.65
CA GLY A 226 -15.84 31.89 -12.76
C GLY A 226 -14.65 32.78 -12.42
N ALA A 227 -14.88 33.91 -11.74
CA ALA A 227 -13.84 34.82 -11.28
C ALA A 227 -12.97 34.19 -10.19
N SER A 228 -13.56 33.43 -9.26
CA SER A 228 -12.80 32.68 -8.26
C SER A 228 -11.96 31.58 -8.92
N GLY A 229 -12.52 30.87 -9.91
CA GLY A 229 -11.79 29.87 -10.70
C GLY A 229 -10.64 30.49 -11.50
N ALA A 230 -10.88 31.62 -12.17
CA ALA A 230 -9.86 32.35 -12.92
C ALA A 230 -8.80 32.95 -11.99
N TYR A 231 -9.19 33.56 -10.88
CA TYR A 231 -8.28 34.06 -9.83
C TYR A 231 -7.41 32.93 -9.30
N TYR A 232 -8.01 31.79 -8.93
CA TYR A 232 -7.22 30.65 -8.44
C TYR A 232 -6.31 30.07 -9.51
N ASN A 233 -6.76 29.95 -10.75
CA ASN A 233 -5.91 29.45 -11.83
C ASN A 233 -4.80 30.47 -12.18
N TYR A 234 -5.03 31.77 -12.00
CA TYR A 234 -4.01 32.80 -12.19
C TYR A 234 -2.98 32.85 -11.05
N PHE A 235 -3.44 32.79 -9.79
CA PHE A 235 -2.55 32.86 -8.61
C PHE A 235 -1.93 31.52 -8.21
N TYR A 236 -2.62 30.40 -8.48
CA TYR A 236 -2.22 29.05 -8.07
C TYR A 236 -2.16 28.03 -9.21
N GLY A 237 -2.63 28.38 -10.42
CA GLY A 237 -2.46 27.53 -11.60
C GLY A 237 -0.98 27.52 -11.97
N LYS A 238 -0.29 26.50 -11.48
CA LYS A 238 1.12 26.31 -11.80
C LYS A 238 1.25 25.97 -13.30
N PRO A 239 2.25 26.50 -14.01
CA PRO A 239 2.57 26.03 -15.35
C PRO A 239 2.77 24.51 -15.29
N HIS A 240 1.99 23.75 -16.07
CA HIS A 240 2.21 22.32 -16.18
C HIS A 240 3.54 22.09 -16.90
N ASP A 241 4.54 21.60 -16.16
CA ASP A 241 5.81 21.20 -16.74
C ASP A 241 5.63 19.90 -17.55
N ASN A 242 5.90 19.93 -18.85
CA ASN A 242 5.72 18.78 -19.76
C ASN A 242 6.87 17.77 -19.70
N TYR A 243 7.58 17.64 -18.56
CA TYR A 243 8.60 16.62 -18.40
C TYR A 243 8.06 15.24 -18.77
N LYS A 244 8.70 14.60 -19.73
CA LYS A 244 8.50 13.20 -20.04
C LYS A 244 9.87 12.56 -19.97
N LEU A 245 9.97 11.55 -19.13
CA LEU A 245 11.13 10.70 -19.14
C LEU A 245 11.04 9.85 -20.43
N GLU A 246 11.95 10.04 -21.37
CA GLU A 246 11.93 9.32 -22.66
C GLU A 246 12.92 8.15 -22.69
N HIS A 247 13.96 8.21 -21.86
CA HIS A 247 15.01 7.21 -21.82
C HIS A 247 14.52 5.85 -21.31
N ASP A 248 14.96 4.78 -21.98
CA ASP A 248 14.82 3.42 -21.50
C ASP A 248 15.77 3.18 -20.31
N LEU A 249 15.33 2.44 -19.32
CA LEU A 249 16.02 2.19 -18.05
C LEU A 249 16.37 0.71 -17.87
N VAL A 250 16.62 0.02 -18.98
CA VAL A 250 17.09 -1.36 -18.99
C VAL A 250 18.32 -1.50 -18.10
N ASN A 251 18.35 -2.57 -17.30
CA ASN A 251 19.41 -2.87 -16.31
C ASN A 251 19.55 -1.85 -15.18
N LYS A 252 18.67 -0.85 -15.07
CA LYS A 252 18.62 0.06 -13.93
C LYS A 252 17.67 -0.46 -12.87
N THR A 253 18.10 -0.38 -11.60
CA THR A 253 17.30 -0.85 -10.47
C THR A 253 16.94 0.30 -9.53
N TYR A 254 15.65 0.46 -9.28
CA TYR A 254 15.12 1.50 -8.40
C TYR A 254 14.29 0.91 -7.26
N ILE A 255 14.47 1.46 -6.07
CA ILE A 255 13.64 1.15 -4.90
C ILE A 255 12.64 2.29 -4.70
N VAL A 256 11.35 1.98 -4.71
CA VAL A 256 10.30 2.96 -4.43
C VAL A 256 9.66 2.63 -3.09
N VAL A 257 10.01 3.43 -2.08
CA VAL A 257 9.47 3.30 -0.72
C VAL A 257 8.10 3.97 -0.67
N GLY A 258 7.06 3.18 -0.39
CA GLY A 258 5.66 3.65 -0.41
C GLY A 258 4.97 3.49 -1.77
N ALA A 259 5.34 2.50 -2.57
CA ALA A 259 4.81 2.29 -3.92
C ALA A 259 3.37 1.73 -4.02
N SER A 260 2.65 1.55 -2.91
CA SER A 260 1.30 0.95 -2.92
C SER A 260 0.17 1.92 -3.27
N SER A 261 0.44 3.23 -3.31
CA SER A 261 -0.57 4.27 -3.57
C SER A 261 0.06 5.61 -3.92
N GLY A 262 -0.74 6.53 -4.47
CA GLY A 262 -0.34 7.92 -4.71
C GLY A 262 0.91 8.03 -5.59
N ILE A 263 1.76 9.01 -5.27
CA ILE A 263 2.96 9.36 -6.04
C ILE A 263 3.87 8.15 -6.20
N GLY A 264 4.18 7.40 -5.12
CA GLY A 264 5.03 6.22 -5.19
C GLY A 264 4.51 5.12 -6.14
N LYS A 265 3.20 4.89 -6.20
CA LYS A 265 2.63 3.93 -7.17
C LYS A 265 2.87 4.37 -8.61
N GLU A 266 2.63 5.65 -8.89
CA GLU A 266 2.77 6.19 -10.23
C GLU A 266 4.25 6.33 -10.63
N THR A 267 5.15 6.68 -9.70
CA THR A 267 6.60 6.60 -9.91
C THR A 267 7.04 5.18 -10.26
N ALA A 268 6.55 4.16 -9.54
CA ALA A 268 6.86 2.76 -9.84
C ALA A 268 6.35 2.34 -11.24
N LYS A 269 5.16 2.83 -11.64
CA LYS A 269 4.60 2.61 -12.97
C LYS A 269 5.48 3.21 -14.06
N GLU A 270 5.84 4.49 -13.93
CA GLU A 270 6.65 5.20 -14.92
C GLU A 270 8.04 4.56 -15.07
N LEU A 271 8.69 4.18 -13.97
CA LEU A 271 9.96 3.44 -14.02
C LEU A 271 9.80 2.08 -14.72
N ALA A 272 8.73 1.35 -14.40
CA ALA A 272 8.47 0.05 -15.01
C ALA A 272 8.12 0.14 -16.51
N MET A 273 7.45 1.22 -16.96
CA MET A 273 7.17 1.48 -18.38
C MET A 273 8.45 1.64 -19.21
N ARG A 274 9.54 2.07 -18.57
CA ARG A 274 10.88 2.20 -19.18
C ARG A 274 11.76 1.02 -18.82
N LYS A 275 11.17 -0.16 -18.63
CA LYS A 275 11.85 -1.44 -18.40
C LYS A 275 12.86 -1.45 -17.23
N ALA A 276 12.74 -0.52 -16.29
CA ALA A 276 13.55 -0.57 -15.09
C ALA A 276 13.14 -1.76 -14.22
N LYS A 277 14.09 -2.29 -13.45
CA LYS A 277 13.80 -3.20 -12.36
C LYS A 277 13.31 -2.40 -11.16
N VAL A 278 12.06 -2.62 -10.76
CA VAL A 278 11.40 -1.82 -9.71
C VAL A 278 11.15 -2.66 -8.46
N ILE A 279 11.70 -2.20 -7.35
CA ILE A 279 11.48 -2.79 -6.02
C ILE A 279 10.49 -1.92 -5.25
N MET A 280 9.24 -2.38 -5.21
CA MET A 280 8.18 -1.75 -4.45
C MET A 280 8.31 -2.11 -2.96
N ALA A 281 8.86 -1.18 -2.18
CA ALA A 281 9.04 -1.35 -0.74
C ALA A 281 7.83 -0.79 0.01
N CYS A 282 6.95 -1.66 0.50
CA CYS A 282 5.63 -1.28 1.02
C CYS A 282 5.32 -1.90 2.38
N ARG A 283 4.53 -1.20 3.20
CA ARG A 283 4.08 -1.69 4.52
C ARG A 283 3.14 -2.91 4.38
N ASN A 284 2.11 -2.79 3.56
CA ASN A 284 1.12 -3.84 3.35
C ASN A 284 1.50 -4.71 2.14
N ASN A 285 1.96 -5.93 2.39
CA ASN A 285 2.41 -6.84 1.34
C ASN A 285 1.27 -7.26 0.39
N ARG A 286 0.04 -7.45 0.90
CA ARG A 286 -1.13 -7.81 0.08
C ARG A 286 -1.45 -6.71 -0.93
N LYS A 287 -1.59 -5.47 -0.45
CA LYS A 287 -1.81 -4.28 -1.30
C LYS A 287 -0.65 -4.09 -2.29
N CYS A 288 0.59 -4.36 -1.88
CA CYS A 288 1.74 -4.32 -2.78
C CYS A 288 1.58 -5.34 -3.93
N ILE A 289 1.27 -6.61 -3.61
CA ILE A 289 1.14 -7.68 -4.62
C ILE A 289 0.03 -7.37 -5.61
N GLU A 290 -1.09 -6.82 -5.16
CA GLU A 290 -2.20 -6.38 -6.02
C GLU A 290 -1.75 -5.27 -6.98
N VAL A 291 -1.13 -4.20 -6.45
CA VAL A 291 -0.62 -3.10 -7.28
C VAL A 291 0.44 -3.62 -8.26
N ARG A 292 1.34 -4.49 -7.81
CA ARG A 292 2.36 -5.12 -8.65
C ARG A 292 1.74 -5.88 -9.81
N ARG A 293 0.71 -6.70 -9.59
CA ARG A 293 -0.01 -7.43 -10.65
C ARG A 293 -0.54 -6.46 -11.70
N ASN A 294 -1.21 -5.39 -11.26
CA ASN A 294 -1.76 -4.38 -12.16
C ASN A 294 -0.66 -3.65 -12.95
N LEU A 295 0.47 -3.34 -12.31
CA LEU A 295 1.60 -2.71 -12.99
C LEU A 295 2.24 -3.65 -14.01
N VAL A 296 2.48 -4.91 -13.68
CA VAL A 296 3.04 -5.91 -14.62
C VAL A 296 2.15 -6.04 -15.86
N ILE A 297 0.83 -6.09 -15.69
CA ILE A 297 -0.12 -6.15 -16.81
C ILE A 297 -0.07 -4.86 -17.64
N ALA A 298 -0.09 -3.70 -16.99
CA ALA A 298 -0.14 -2.40 -17.66
C ALA A 298 1.15 -2.04 -18.41
N THR A 299 2.31 -2.40 -17.86
CA THR A 299 3.63 -2.04 -18.42
C THR A 299 4.27 -3.16 -19.21
N LYS A 300 3.75 -4.40 -19.11
CA LYS A 300 4.35 -5.63 -19.67
C LYS A 300 5.78 -5.88 -19.17
N ASN A 301 6.16 -5.27 -18.05
CA ASN A 301 7.46 -5.46 -17.42
C ASN A 301 7.33 -6.45 -16.26
N MET A 302 8.07 -7.56 -16.32
CA MET A 302 8.06 -8.62 -15.31
C MET A 302 9.01 -8.34 -14.14
N GLU A 303 9.92 -7.37 -14.26
CA GLU A 303 10.93 -7.03 -13.26
C GLU A 303 10.41 -6.08 -12.17
N ILE A 304 9.16 -6.29 -11.74
CA ILE A 304 8.52 -5.55 -10.65
C ILE A 304 8.36 -6.49 -9.46
N TYR A 305 9.00 -6.15 -8.35
CA TYR A 305 9.07 -6.99 -7.15
C TYR A 305 8.53 -6.25 -5.93
N CYS A 306 7.78 -6.96 -5.09
CA CYS A 306 7.37 -6.45 -3.78
C CYS A 306 8.36 -6.87 -2.69
N ARG A 307 8.62 -5.93 -1.78
CA ARG A 307 9.37 -6.18 -0.55
C ARG A 307 8.64 -5.50 0.61
N ARG A 308 8.42 -6.23 1.70
CA ARG A 308 7.79 -5.69 2.89
C ARG A 308 8.75 -4.71 3.58
N LEU A 309 8.28 -3.50 3.84
CA LEU A 309 8.98 -2.46 4.57
C LEU A 309 7.97 -1.63 5.36
N ASN A 310 7.94 -1.79 6.69
CA ASN A 310 7.18 -0.92 7.57
C ASN A 310 8.13 0.09 8.25
N LEU A 311 8.08 1.36 7.84
CA LEU A 311 8.98 2.40 8.31
C LEU A 311 8.82 2.75 9.80
N GLU A 312 7.64 2.55 10.38
CA GLU A 312 7.41 2.76 11.82
C GLU A 312 7.97 1.61 12.69
N ASP A 313 8.34 0.47 12.08
CA ASP A 313 8.90 -0.71 12.74
C ASP A 313 10.38 -0.88 12.38
N PHE A 314 11.26 -0.45 13.28
CA PHE A 314 12.71 -0.45 13.06
C PHE A 314 13.32 -1.85 12.84
N ASN A 315 12.66 -2.92 13.32
CA ASN A 315 13.08 -4.29 12.98
C ASN A 315 12.77 -4.59 11.51
N SER A 316 11.59 -4.21 11.02
CA SER A 316 11.24 -4.34 9.60
C SER A 316 12.21 -3.58 8.70
N VAL A 317 12.68 -2.40 9.13
CA VAL A 317 13.68 -1.61 8.39
C VAL A 317 15.03 -2.35 8.32
N ARG A 318 15.50 -2.92 9.43
CA ARG A 318 16.73 -3.73 9.46
C ARG A 318 16.61 -4.99 8.62
N GLU A 319 15.51 -5.72 8.73
CA GLU A 319 15.25 -6.92 7.93
C GLU A 319 15.22 -6.62 6.44
N PHE A 320 14.63 -5.49 6.05
CA PHE A 320 14.65 -5.02 4.66
C PHE A 320 16.08 -4.76 4.19
N ALA A 321 16.89 -4.03 4.98
CA ALA A 321 18.30 -3.78 4.67
C ALA A 321 19.13 -5.06 4.59
N LEU A 322 18.88 -6.04 5.47
CA LEU A 322 19.53 -7.35 5.44
C LEU A 322 19.19 -8.11 4.15
N LYS A 323 17.90 -8.22 3.82
CA LYS A 323 17.41 -8.94 2.64
C LYS A 323 17.93 -8.35 1.32
N LEU A 324 18.23 -7.06 1.27
CA LEU A 324 18.82 -6.44 0.09
C LEU A 324 20.26 -6.89 -0.20
N ASN A 325 20.93 -7.55 0.76
CA ASN A 325 22.32 -8.00 0.64
C ASN A 325 22.47 -9.54 0.67
N THR A 326 21.39 -10.30 0.88
CA THR A 326 21.47 -11.75 1.14
C THR A 326 20.46 -12.57 0.34
N GLY A 327 20.85 -13.80 -0.02
CA GLY A 327 19.99 -14.80 -0.66
C GLY A 327 19.30 -14.32 -1.93
N LYS A 328 18.09 -14.81 -2.20
CA LYS A 328 17.25 -14.39 -3.36
C LYS A 328 16.78 -12.93 -3.28
N GLY A 329 16.93 -12.30 -2.11
CA GLY A 329 16.60 -10.90 -1.91
C GLY A 329 17.69 -9.94 -2.40
N ASN A 330 18.92 -10.46 -2.59
CA ASN A 330 20.08 -9.67 -2.93
C ASN A 330 19.86 -8.83 -4.19
N ILE A 331 20.29 -7.58 -4.12
CA ILE A 331 20.27 -6.64 -5.23
C ILE A 331 21.68 -6.10 -5.38
N GLU A 332 22.35 -6.47 -6.47
CA GLU A 332 23.75 -6.11 -6.72
C GLU A 332 23.92 -4.59 -6.90
N GLN A 333 23.13 -4.00 -7.80
CA GLN A 333 23.18 -2.57 -8.11
C GLN A 333 21.85 -1.90 -7.79
N ILE A 334 21.92 -0.73 -7.15
CA ILE A 334 20.78 0.18 -6.95
C ILE A 334 21.18 1.52 -7.56
N ASP A 335 20.45 2.00 -8.56
CA ASP A 335 20.70 3.29 -9.21
C ASP A 335 19.96 4.44 -8.51
N GLY A 336 18.86 4.15 -7.83
CA GLY A 336 18.21 5.15 -6.99
C GLY A 336 17.13 4.63 -6.04
N ILE A 337 16.81 5.45 -5.04
CA ILE A 337 15.79 5.18 -4.03
C ILE A 337 14.88 6.40 -3.92
N VAL A 338 13.58 6.20 -4.02
CA VAL A 338 12.55 7.23 -3.82
C VAL A 338 11.88 7.01 -2.47
N TYR A 339 12.01 7.98 -1.57
CA TYR A 339 11.32 8.02 -0.29
C TYR A 339 9.98 8.76 -0.44
N SER A 340 8.96 8.04 -0.90
CA SER A 340 7.60 8.58 -1.11
C SER A 340 6.62 8.25 0.02
N ALA A 341 6.91 7.25 0.86
CA ALA A 341 6.01 6.84 1.94
C ALA A 341 5.83 7.97 2.96
N ALA A 342 4.58 8.32 3.22
CA ALA A 342 4.21 9.24 4.28
C ALA A 342 2.78 8.93 4.78
N THR A 343 2.50 9.29 6.03
CA THR A 343 1.17 9.24 6.65
C THR A 343 0.88 10.52 7.41
N ALA A 344 -0.37 10.67 7.84
CA ALA A 344 -0.82 11.65 8.81
C ALA A 344 -1.98 11.00 9.59
N GLU A 345 -1.75 10.68 10.86
CA GLU A 345 -2.71 9.94 11.66
C GLU A 345 -3.84 10.85 12.18
N SER A 346 -5.08 10.36 12.17
CA SER A 346 -6.26 11.13 12.62
C SER A 346 -6.32 11.34 14.13
N SER A 347 -5.64 10.48 14.88
CA SER A 347 -5.49 10.55 16.34
C SER A 347 -4.05 10.16 16.69
N ARG A 348 -3.61 10.51 17.91
CA ARG A 348 -2.29 10.12 18.37
C ARG A 348 -2.21 8.60 18.47
N GLN A 349 -1.35 8.01 17.66
CA GLN A 349 -1.03 6.59 17.72
C GLN A 349 0.48 6.44 17.77
N THR A 350 0.97 5.50 18.57
CA THR A 350 2.40 5.22 18.69
C THR A 350 2.77 3.89 18.03
N ASN A 351 4.05 3.75 17.69
CA ASN A 351 4.66 2.47 17.36
C ASN A 351 5.05 1.71 18.65
N LYS A 352 5.71 0.56 18.49
CA LYS A 352 6.16 -0.29 19.61
C LYS A 352 7.22 0.34 20.53
N HIS A 353 7.84 1.43 20.09
CA HIS A 353 8.82 2.21 20.87
C HIS A 353 8.18 3.46 21.50
N TYR A 354 6.84 3.54 21.54
CA TYR A 354 6.09 4.69 22.05
C TYR A 354 6.32 6.01 21.28
N ILE A 355 6.79 5.90 20.03
CA ILE A 355 7.00 7.04 19.14
C ILE A 355 5.75 7.25 18.28
N GLU A 356 5.28 8.49 18.13
CA GLU A 356 4.14 8.84 17.29
C GLU A 356 4.37 8.40 15.83
N ARG A 357 3.37 7.74 15.24
CA ARG A 357 3.50 7.01 13.97
C ARG A 357 3.78 7.91 12.77
N THR A 358 3.24 9.13 12.73
CA THR A 358 3.50 10.11 11.68
C THR A 358 4.97 10.49 11.67
N PHE A 359 5.53 10.86 12.82
CA PHE A 359 6.95 11.18 12.98
C PHE A 359 7.84 9.96 12.70
N ALA A 360 7.46 8.78 13.22
CA ALA A 360 8.19 7.54 12.99
C ALA A 360 8.24 7.15 11.51
N THR A 361 7.12 7.27 10.79
CA THR A 361 7.02 6.88 9.37
C THR A 361 7.67 7.90 8.45
N ASN A 362 7.44 9.19 8.67
CA ASN A 362 7.83 10.24 7.73
C ASN A 362 9.29 10.68 7.87
N HIS A 363 9.87 10.55 9.07
CA HIS A 363 11.23 11.03 9.38
C HIS A 363 12.16 9.90 9.86
N LEU A 364 11.84 9.25 10.98
CA LEU A 364 12.75 8.27 11.61
C LEU A 364 12.97 7.02 10.76
N GLY A 365 11.93 6.53 10.08
CA GLY A 365 12.03 5.39 9.17
C GLY A 365 12.97 5.67 8.01
N PRO A 366 12.79 6.77 7.24
CA PRO A 366 13.73 7.20 6.21
C PRO A 366 15.15 7.44 6.74
N PHE A 367 15.30 8.05 7.93
CA PHE A 367 16.59 8.20 8.61
C PHE A 367 17.25 6.83 8.81
N LEU A 368 16.60 5.92 9.53
CA LEU A 368 17.14 4.60 9.83
C LEU A 368 17.41 3.79 8.57
N LEU A 369 16.49 3.78 7.61
CA LEU A 369 16.68 3.05 6.35
C LEU A 369 17.90 3.55 5.59
N THR A 370 18.06 4.87 5.47
CA THR A 370 19.22 5.46 4.80
C THR A 370 20.52 5.11 5.52
N SER A 371 20.53 5.22 6.86
CA SER A 371 21.64 4.85 7.73
C SER A 371 22.10 3.41 7.52
N LEU A 372 21.15 2.46 7.50
CA LEU A 372 21.45 1.04 7.33
C LEU A 372 21.91 0.67 5.92
N LEU A 373 21.46 1.43 4.90
CA LEU A 373 21.86 1.21 3.51
C LEU A 373 23.15 1.93 3.13
N TYR A 374 23.57 2.96 3.86
CA TYR A 374 24.69 3.82 3.50
C TYR A 374 25.96 3.04 3.11
N ASP A 375 26.40 2.12 3.97
CA ASP A 375 27.66 1.41 3.77
C ASP A 375 27.65 0.51 2.53
N ARG A 376 26.49 0.03 2.08
CA ARG A 376 26.39 -0.74 0.83
C ARG A 376 26.31 0.17 -0.39
N LEU A 377 25.54 1.25 -0.31
CA LEU A 377 25.33 2.14 -1.44
C LEU A 377 26.61 2.89 -1.80
N ARG A 378 27.39 3.31 -0.78
CA ARG A 378 28.65 4.03 -1.01
C ARG A 378 29.76 3.19 -1.66
N LYS A 379 29.64 1.86 -1.60
CA LYS A 379 30.62 0.91 -2.15
C LYS A 379 30.36 0.59 -3.61
N GLN A 380 29.19 0.98 -4.13
CA GLN A 380 28.92 0.86 -5.56
C GLN A 380 29.83 1.82 -6.34
N SER A 381 30.31 1.38 -7.50
CA SER A 381 31.09 2.20 -8.41
C SER A 381 30.24 3.26 -9.11
N SER A 382 28.96 2.94 -9.38
CA SER A 382 28.02 3.84 -10.03
C SER A 382 27.41 4.85 -9.04
N PRO A 383 27.03 6.06 -9.51
CA PRO A 383 26.26 7.02 -8.72
C PRO A 383 24.91 6.44 -8.27
N VAL A 384 24.49 6.77 -7.06
CA VAL A 384 23.17 6.38 -6.52
C VAL A 384 22.39 7.62 -6.12
N ARG A 385 21.18 7.77 -6.66
CA ARG A 385 20.34 8.96 -6.42
C ARG A 385 19.27 8.66 -5.36
N LEU A 386 19.27 9.44 -4.27
CA LEU A 386 18.32 9.36 -3.17
C LEU A 386 17.37 10.56 -3.24
N VAL A 387 16.11 10.29 -3.62
CA VAL A 387 15.09 11.33 -3.80
C VAL A 387 14.09 11.27 -2.64
N PHE A 388 13.98 12.36 -1.88
CA PHE A 388 13.05 12.47 -0.75
C PHE A 388 11.89 13.39 -1.09
N LEU A 389 10.64 12.94 -0.87
CA LEU A 389 9.47 13.76 -1.11
C LEU A 389 9.10 14.58 0.13
N ASN A 390 9.06 15.90 -0.03
CA ASN A 390 8.72 16.85 1.02
C ASN A 390 7.71 17.90 0.53
N THR A 391 7.47 18.95 1.30
CA THR A 391 6.66 20.12 0.91
C THR A 391 7.46 21.39 1.13
N SER A 392 7.30 22.41 0.28
CA SER A 392 7.84 23.75 0.52
C SER A 392 7.06 24.51 1.58
N ASP A 393 5.82 24.10 1.84
CA ASP A 393 4.88 24.79 2.74
C ASP A 393 5.15 24.42 4.21
N LEU A 394 6.38 24.65 4.67
CA LEU A 394 6.84 24.44 6.04
C LEU A 394 6.84 25.79 6.78
N ASN A 395 5.65 26.25 7.18
CA ASN A 395 5.49 27.49 7.95
C ASN A 395 5.66 27.23 9.46
N LEU A 396 6.83 26.71 9.86
CA LEU A 396 7.17 26.42 11.25
C LEU A 396 8.46 27.18 11.61
N ASP A 397 8.38 28.16 12.51
CA ASP A 397 9.56 28.94 12.90
C ASP A 397 10.61 28.10 13.62
N GLU A 398 10.16 27.08 14.36
CA GLU A 398 11.00 26.17 15.14
C GLU A 398 10.60 24.70 14.97
N LEU A 399 11.57 23.80 15.21
CA LEU A 399 11.29 22.39 15.45
C LEU A 399 11.15 22.18 16.96
N ASN A 400 9.97 21.79 17.42
CA ASN A 400 9.66 21.69 18.85
C ASN A 400 10.33 20.44 19.46
N PHE A 401 11.58 20.58 19.89
CA PHE A 401 12.34 19.52 20.56
C PHE A 401 11.71 19.03 21.87
N ASP A 402 10.91 19.86 22.54
CA ASP A 402 10.27 19.51 23.81
C ASP A 402 9.07 18.57 23.59
N ASP A 403 8.43 18.61 22.41
CA ASP A 403 7.31 17.75 22.04
C ASP A 403 7.38 17.18 20.62
N LEU A 404 8.57 16.76 20.17
CA LEU A 404 8.75 16.07 18.88
C LEU A 404 7.87 14.82 18.74
N ASN A 405 7.62 14.14 19.87
CA ASN A 405 6.83 12.92 19.93
C ASN A 405 5.31 13.19 20.01
N SER A 406 4.89 14.45 19.92
CA SER A 406 3.50 14.87 20.00
C SER A 406 2.76 14.24 21.19
N ALA A 407 3.45 14.14 22.33
CA ALA A 407 3.06 13.42 23.53
C ALA A 407 1.99 14.14 24.34
N ASP A 408 1.88 15.46 24.21
CA ASP A 408 0.79 16.22 24.83
C ASP A 408 -0.57 15.77 24.24
N LEU A 409 -1.34 15.03 25.03
CA LEU A 409 -2.68 14.58 24.63
C LEU A 409 -3.70 15.72 24.62
N THR A 410 -3.44 16.81 25.34
CA THR A 410 -4.40 17.92 25.43
C THR A 410 -4.57 18.63 24.09
N LYS A 411 -3.50 18.76 23.26
CA LYS A 411 -3.63 19.29 21.90
C LYS A 411 -4.50 18.39 21.00
N TRP A 412 -4.37 17.06 21.11
CA TRP A 412 -5.18 16.11 20.36
C TRP A 412 -6.65 16.14 20.77
N LEU A 413 -6.94 16.30 22.05
CA LEU A 413 -8.31 16.41 22.57
C LEU A 413 -8.98 17.74 22.21
N LYS A 414 -8.22 18.85 22.30
CA LYS A 414 -8.71 20.21 22.00
C LYS A 414 -8.97 20.40 20.50
N SER A 415 -8.01 20.02 19.66
CA SER A 415 -8.11 20.17 18.20
C SER A 415 -7.35 19.05 17.48
N PRO A 416 -8.01 17.91 17.19
CA PRO A 416 -7.40 16.81 16.45
C PRO A 416 -6.85 17.25 15.09
N GLU A 417 -7.54 18.17 14.40
CA GLU A 417 -7.12 18.71 13.11
C GLU A 417 -5.78 19.46 13.22
N LYS A 418 -5.65 20.36 14.21
CA LYS A 418 -4.41 21.12 14.43
C LYS A 418 -3.28 20.21 14.88
N ALA A 419 -3.53 19.28 15.80
CA ALA A 419 -2.52 18.34 16.30
C ALA A 419 -1.99 17.40 15.19
N ARG A 420 -2.86 16.94 14.28
CA ARG A 420 -2.46 16.15 13.11
C ARG A 420 -1.59 16.96 12.15
N LYS A 421 -2.00 18.20 11.84
CA LYS A 421 -1.21 19.09 10.97
C LYS A 421 0.15 19.40 11.60
N ASP A 422 0.18 19.72 12.89
CA ASP A 422 1.41 19.93 13.68
C ASP A 422 2.35 18.71 13.59
N ALA A 423 1.89 17.51 13.94
CA ALA A 423 2.70 16.29 13.87
C ALA A 423 3.23 16.02 12.45
N TYR A 424 2.40 16.23 11.43
CA TYR A 424 2.80 16.09 10.03
C TYR A 424 3.88 17.10 9.63
N TYR A 425 3.66 18.40 9.86
CA TYR A 425 4.61 19.44 9.44
C TYR A 425 5.92 19.37 10.23
N GLN A 426 5.89 19.03 11.53
CA GLN A 426 7.11 18.76 12.28
C GLN A 426 7.88 17.56 11.72
N SER A 427 7.18 16.49 11.32
CA SER A 427 7.84 15.34 10.67
C SER A 427 8.47 15.70 9.32
N LYS A 428 7.83 16.58 8.55
CA LYS A 428 8.32 17.04 7.23
C LYS A 428 9.46 18.06 7.36
N LEU A 429 9.42 18.92 8.38
CA LEU A 429 10.54 19.80 8.73
C LEU A 429 11.74 18.99 9.22
N ALA A 430 11.55 18.01 10.09
CA ALA A 430 12.60 17.09 10.53
C ALA A 430 13.23 16.34 9.34
N LEU A 431 12.41 15.88 8.39
CA LEU A 431 12.91 15.26 7.16
C LEU A 431 13.76 16.23 6.32
N ALA A 432 13.35 17.50 6.17
CA ALA A 432 14.12 18.52 5.46
C ALA A 432 15.51 18.73 6.09
N LEU A 433 15.54 18.90 7.41
CA LEU A 433 16.77 19.07 8.18
C LEU A 433 17.69 17.85 8.05
N PHE A 434 17.14 16.64 8.16
CA PHE A 434 17.91 15.41 7.95
C PHE A 434 18.47 15.32 6.54
N VAL A 435 17.68 15.59 5.50
CA VAL A 435 18.13 15.48 4.12
C VAL A 435 19.20 16.52 3.81
N LYS A 436 19.10 17.75 4.35
CA LYS A 436 20.18 18.74 4.25
C LYS A 436 21.46 18.22 4.91
N SER A 437 21.39 17.76 6.16
CA SER A 437 22.55 17.21 6.88
C SER A 437 23.16 16.01 6.14
N LEU A 438 22.31 15.10 5.64
CA LEU A 438 22.73 13.95 4.85
C LEU A 438 23.47 14.39 3.58
N SER A 439 22.93 15.38 2.85
CA SER A 439 23.53 15.85 1.60
C SER A 439 24.96 16.37 1.80
N GLU A 440 25.23 17.09 2.88
CA GLU A 440 26.58 17.55 3.22
C GLU A 440 27.49 16.37 3.60
N LYS A 441 27.00 15.44 4.43
CA LYS A 441 27.77 14.28 4.89
C LYS A 441 28.17 13.33 3.75
N VAL A 442 27.36 13.25 2.68
CA VAL A 442 27.62 12.33 1.55
C VAL A 442 28.23 13.01 0.32
N LYS A 443 28.56 14.31 0.40
CA LYS A 443 29.11 15.10 -0.72
C LYS A 443 30.31 14.44 -1.41
N ASN A 444 31.23 13.88 -0.62
CA ASN A 444 32.46 13.22 -1.09
C ASN A 444 32.28 11.72 -1.41
N THR A 445 31.05 11.27 -1.64
CA THR A 445 30.73 9.88 -2.03
C THR A 445 30.04 9.85 -3.39
N ASN A 446 29.69 8.65 -3.89
CA ASN A 446 28.87 8.45 -5.09
C ASN A 446 27.37 8.71 -4.87
N LEU A 447 26.93 8.97 -3.62
CA LEU A 447 25.53 9.21 -3.29
C LEU A 447 25.12 10.64 -3.62
N ARG A 448 24.02 10.81 -4.32
CA ARG A 448 23.43 12.12 -4.64
C ARG A 448 22.07 12.25 -3.99
N VAL A 449 21.90 13.27 -3.16
CA VAL A 449 20.70 13.47 -2.36
C VAL A 449 19.94 14.68 -2.88
N THR A 450 18.64 14.49 -3.13
CA THR A 450 17.77 15.53 -3.66
C THR A 450 16.44 15.49 -2.93
N MET A 451 15.93 16.65 -2.56
CA MET A 451 14.58 16.80 -2.03
C MET A 451 13.65 17.34 -3.14
N VAL A 452 12.43 16.82 -3.21
CA VAL A 452 11.44 17.25 -4.20
C VAL A 452 10.15 17.58 -3.47
N ASP A 453 9.61 18.76 -3.73
CA ASP A 453 8.23 19.11 -3.42
C ASP A 453 7.37 18.80 -4.64
N PRO A 454 6.57 17.71 -4.60
CA PRO A 454 5.65 17.42 -5.68
C PRO A 454 4.52 18.45 -5.74
N GLY A 455 4.18 19.14 -4.66
CA GLY A 455 3.02 20.03 -4.53
C GLY A 455 1.75 19.31 -4.08
N TYR A 456 0.67 20.07 -3.84
CA TYR A 456 -0.64 19.53 -3.46
C TYR A 456 -1.16 18.55 -4.49
N THR A 457 -1.16 17.27 -4.15
CA THR A 457 -1.48 16.18 -5.07
C THR A 457 -2.66 15.39 -4.54
N ARG A 458 -3.61 15.05 -5.43
CA ARG A 458 -4.81 14.25 -5.10
C ARG A 458 -4.45 12.83 -4.66
N THR A 459 -4.08 12.67 -3.40
CA THR A 459 -3.68 11.41 -2.77
C THR A 459 -4.44 11.19 -1.46
N ASP A 460 -4.43 9.96 -0.96
CA ASP A 460 -5.01 9.64 0.36
C ASP A 460 -4.41 10.51 1.47
N LEU A 461 -3.12 10.87 1.37
CA LEU A 461 -2.44 11.74 2.33
C LEU A 461 -3.06 13.15 2.35
N PHE A 462 -3.33 13.72 1.17
CA PHE A 462 -3.98 15.03 1.05
C PHE A 462 -5.37 15.02 1.73
N TYR A 463 -6.17 13.99 1.46
CA TYR A 463 -7.50 13.86 2.08
C TYR A 463 -7.43 13.62 3.58
N ARG A 464 -6.42 12.90 4.09
CA ARG A 464 -6.19 12.74 5.53
C ARG A 464 -5.81 14.06 6.19
N LEU A 465 -4.93 14.86 5.59
CA LEU A 465 -4.51 16.15 6.13
C LEU A 465 -5.65 17.18 6.17
N GLU A 466 -6.49 17.21 5.12
CA GLU A 466 -7.63 18.11 4.98
C GLU A 466 -8.95 17.55 5.57
N ALA A 467 -8.90 16.42 6.29
CA ALA A 467 -10.08 15.88 6.95
C ALA A 467 -10.55 16.80 8.09
N ALA A 468 -11.75 17.39 7.94
CA ALA A 468 -12.33 18.29 8.92
C ALA A 468 -12.59 17.62 10.29
N ASP A 469 -12.48 18.40 11.37
CA ASP A 469 -13.06 18.02 12.66
C ASP A 469 -14.59 17.92 12.56
N ASN A 470 -15.13 16.75 12.89
CA ASN A 470 -16.51 16.35 12.59
C ASN A 470 -17.55 16.77 13.65
N ARG A 471 -17.18 17.64 14.61
CA ARG A 471 -18.06 17.99 15.75
C ARG A 471 -19.32 18.79 15.37
N ILE A 472 -19.30 19.58 14.28
CA ILE A 472 -20.40 20.50 13.94
C ILE A 472 -20.87 20.25 12.49
N PHE A 473 -22.13 19.86 12.31
CA PHE A 473 -22.71 19.44 11.02
C PHE A 473 -22.62 20.51 9.91
N PHE A 474 -22.86 21.78 10.23
CA PHE A 474 -22.77 22.87 9.24
C PHE A 474 -21.33 23.13 8.78
N ILE A 475 -20.38 23.16 9.73
CA ILE A 475 -18.95 23.27 9.43
C ILE A 475 -18.48 22.08 8.57
N ARG A 476 -19.02 20.87 8.84
CA ARG A 476 -18.78 19.68 8.02
C ARG A 476 -19.23 19.89 6.57
N TRP A 477 -20.41 20.46 6.33
CA TRP A 477 -20.89 20.72 4.96
C TRP A 477 -20.02 21.76 4.24
N CYS A 478 -19.73 22.89 4.88
CA CYS A 478 -18.87 23.94 4.30
C CYS A 478 -17.43 23.46 4.05
N LYS A 479 -16.80 22.77 5.01
CA LYS A 479 -15.45 22.21 4.83
C LYS A 479 -15.43 21.10 3.79
N SER A 480 -16.47 20.28 3.69
CA SER A 480 -16.57 19.25 2.66
C SER A 480 -16.72 19.86 1.26
N LEU A 481 -17.48 20.95 1.12
CA LEU A 481 -17.57 21.71 -0.13
C LEU A 481 -16.22 22.34 -0.48
N LYS A 482 -15.56 23.01 0.49
CA LYS A 482 -14.21 23.56 0.30
C LYS A 482 -13.22 22.47 -0.13
N ARG A 483 -13.26 21.29 0.48
CA ARG A 483 -12.44 20.13 0.10
C ARG A 483 -12.71 19.66 -1.33
N TRP A 484 -13.98 19.60 -1.74
CA TRP A 484 -14.34 19.20 -3.10
C TRP A 484 -13.86 20.22 -4.14
N VAL A 485 -14.11 21.51 -3.90
CA VAL A 485 -13.65 22.60 -4.77
C VAL A 485 -12.12 22.67 -4.81
N TYR A 486 -11.46 22.61 -3.65
CA TYR A 486 -10.00 22.68 -3.56
C TYR A 486 -9.34 21.44 -4.20
N GLY A 487 -9.92 20.26 -4.02
CA GLY A 487 -9.49 19.05 -4.71
C GLY A 487 -9.58 19.20 -6.23
N LEU A 488 -10.67 19.77 -6.76
CA LEU A 488 -10.85 19.96 -8.19
C LEU A 488 -9.95 21.04 -8.81
N VAL A 489 -9.74 22.16 -8.11
CA VAL A 489 -9.10 23.35 -8.69
C VAL A 489 -7.61 23.46 -8.33
N ALA A 490 -7.22 23.11 -7.11
CA ALA A 490 -5.86 23.39 -6.61
C ALA A 490 -4.96 22.14 -6.54
N ALA A 491 -5.52 20.96 -6.28
CA ALA A 491 -4.74 19.74 -6.22
C ALA A 491 -4.49 19.19 -7.64
N GLN A 492 -3.22 19.05 -8.01
CA GLN A 492 -2.84 18.48 -9.30
C GLN A 492 -3.03 16.96 -9.35
N SER A 493 -2.94 16.39 -10.55
CA SER A 493 -2.97 14.95 -10.76
C SER A 493 -1.73 14.26 -10.19
N VAL A 494 -1.86 12.98 -9.82
CA VAL A 494 -0.72 12.18 -9.36
C VAL A 494 0.33 12.03 -10.46
N SER A 495 -0.07 11.97 -11.73
CA SER A 495 0.85 11.90 -12.88
C SER A 495 1.70 13.15 -13.05
N ASP A 496 1.16 14.35 -12.81
CA ASP A 496 1.94 15.59 -12.89
C ASP A 496 2.93 15.68 -11.73
N ALA A 497 2.52 15.26 -10.53
CA ALA A 497 3.35 15.25 -9.32
C ALA A 497 4.60 14.36 -9.40
N VAL A 498 4.57 13.33 -10.26
CA VAL A 498 5.68 12.39 -10.45
C VAL A 498 6.80 12.97 -11.32
N ARG A 499 6.51 13.98 -12.14
CA ARG A 499 7.48 14.58 -13.09
C ARG A 499 8.77 15.09 -12.42
N PRO A 500 8.73 15.96 -11.40
CA PRO A 500 9.94 16.41 -10.73
C PRO A 500 10.66 15.26 -9.99
N VAL A 501 9.93 14.23 -9.57
CA VAL A 501 10.50 13.03 -8.92
C VAL A 501 11.32 12.23 -9.92
N LEU A 502 10.78 11.96 -11.12
CA LEU A 502 11.50 11.28 -12.19
C LEU A 502 12.70 12.10 -12.68
N TYR A 503 12.53 13.42 -12.79
CA TYR A 503 13.64 14.31 -13.16
C TYR A 503 14.79 14.19 -12.16
N ALA A 504 14.51 14.38 -10.86
CA ALA A 504 15.50 14.22 -9.79
C ALA A 504 16.17 12.83 -9.78
N LEU A 505 15.39 11.80 -10.08
CA LEU A 505 15.84 10.41 -9.96
C LEU A 505 16.63 9.94 -11.18
N VAL A 506 16.29 10.37 -12.40
CA VAL A 506 16.73 9.71 -13.64
C VAL A 506 17.40 10.64 -14.64
N ASP A 507 17.07 11.94 -14.64
CA ASP A 507 17.56 12.86 -15.67
C ASP A 507 19.10 13.02 -15.65
N GLU A 508 19.72 13.12 -16.83
CA GLU A 508 21.17 13.31 -16.96
C GLU A 508 21.61 14.65 -16.35
N LYS A 509 20.77 15.69 -16.40
CA LYS A 509 21.07 17.00 -15.79
C LYS A 509 21.19 16.94 -14.27
N MET A 510 20.62 15.90 -13.65
CA MET A 510 20.73 15.64 -12.21
C MET A 510 21.94 14.79 -11.85
N GLU A 511 22.78 14.43 -12.84
CA GLU A 511 24.05 13.76 -12.58
C GLU A 511 25.02 14.71 -11.86
N GLY A 512 25.61 14.25 -10.76
CA GLY A 512 26.51 15.06 -9.94
C GLY A 512 25.82 16.08 -9.01
N VAL A 513 24.54 16.41 -9.25
CA VAL A 513 23.77 17.34 -8.42
C VAL A 513 23.51 16.75 -7.03
N ASN A 514 23.80 17.51 -5.97
CA ASN A 514 23.64 17.08 -4.58
C ASN A 514 23.16 18.23 -3.70
N GLY A 515 22.27 17.94 -2.75
CA GLY A 515 21.82 18.94 -1.77
C GLY A 515 20.85 19.98 -2.30
N THR A 516 20.16 19.67 -3.41
CA THR A 516 19.15 20.54 -4.01
C THR A 516 17.76 20.21 -3.50
N PHE A 517 16.91 21.24 -3.39
CA PHE A 517 15.48 21.11 -3.13
C PHE A 517 14.74 21.69 -4.34
N MET A 518 13.86 20.93 -4.99
CA MET A 518 13.16 21.37 -6.20
C MET A 518 11.64 21.37 -6.03
N ASN A 519 10.97 22.28 -6.71
CA ASN A 519 9.51 22.34 -6.76
C ASN A 519 8.90 21.46 -7.87
N SER A 520 7.58 21.55 -8.00
CA SER A 520 6.78 20.82 -8.98
C SER A 520 7.11 21.11 -10.45
N ILE A 521 7.83 22.19 -10.74
CA ILE A 521 8.27 22.60 -12.09
C ILE A 521 9.80 22.51 -12.28
N ARG A 522 10.48 21.79 -11.37
CA ARG A 522 11.94 21.57 -11.36
C ARG A 522 12.80 22.81 -11.14
N SER A 523 12.23 23.92 -10.66
CA SER A 523 13.03 25.05 -10.19
C SER A 523 13.57 24.74 -8.80
N GLU A 524 14.81 25.16 -8.54
CA GLU A 524 15.38 25.07 -7.21
C GLU A 524 14.62 25.99 -6.23
N LEU A 525 14.35 25.46 -5.04
CA LEU A 525 13.67 26.13 -3.94
C LEU A 525 14.69 26.48 -2.86
N PRO A 526 14.48 27.58 -2.13
CA PRO A 526 15.23 27.84 -0.91
C PRO A 526 14.90 26.75 0.12
N TRP A 527 15.92 26.31 0.85
CA TRP A 527 15.73 25.46 2.01
C TRP A 527 15.11 26.25 3.18
N HIS A 528 14.43 25.54 4.09
CA HIS A 528 13.89 26.15 5.31
C HIS A 528 15.00 26.80 6.14
N GLN A 529 14.75 27.97 6.76
CA GLN A 529 15.77 28.76 7.48
C GLN A 529 16.58 27.96 8.52
N LEU A 530 15.93 27.04 9.23
CA LEU A 530 16.57 26.18 10.24
C LEU A 530 17.62 25.21 9.67
N THR A 531 17.63 25.00 8.36
CA THR A 531 18.63 24.14 7.69
C THR A 531 20.02 24.76 7.68
N SER A 532 20.13 26.07 7.97
CA SER A 532 21.41 26.77 8.15
C SER A 532 21.93 26.68 9.59
N ASP A 533 21.14 26.19 10.55
CA ASP A 533 21.56 26.04 11.95
C ASP A 533 22.18 24.66 12.21
N GLU A 534 23.51 24.60 12.19
CA GLU A 534 24.25 23.36 12.44
C GLU A 534 23.97 22.73 13.82
N LYS A 535 23.65 23.53 14.85
CA LYS A 535 23.34 22.99 16.18
C LYS A 535 22.02 22.23 16.13
N ILE A 536 21.01 22.78 15.46
CA ILE A 536 19.72 22.11 15.26
C ILE A 536 19.87 20.86 14.40
N LEU A 537 20.62 20.93 13.30
CA LEU A 537 20.90 19.77 12.45
C LEU A 537 21.54 18.62 13.25
N ASN A 538 22.59 18.92 14.02
CA ASN A 538 23.28 17.94 14.84
C ASN A 538 22.39 17.39 15.97
N LYS A 539 21.62 18.26 16.64
CA LYS A 539 20.67 17.86 17.70
C LYS A 539 19.61 16.90 17.15
N LEU A 540 19.02 17.20 15.98
CA LEU A 540 18.05 16.32 15.34
C LEU A 540 18.68 14.99 14.90
N TRP A 541 19.89 15.03 14.33
CA TRP A 541 20.59 13.82 13.91
C TRP A 541 20.82 12.86 15.07
N LEU A 542 21.35 13.36 16.19
CA LEU A 542 21.58 12.58 17.41
C LEU A 542 20.27 12.09 18.03
N THR A 543 19.23 12.93 18.04
CA THR A 543 17.90 12.53 18.53
C THR A 543 17.34 11.39 17.69
N SER A 544 17.45 11.49 16.36
CA SER A 544 16.98 10.46 15.42
C SER A 544 17.75 9.16 15.60
N ALA A 545 19.08 9.25 15.75
CA ALA A 545 19.96 8.11 16.04
C ALA A 545 19.60 7.39 17.33
N LYS A 546 19.34 8.16 18.39
CA LYS A 546 18.94 7.63 19.70
C LYS A 546 17.56 6.97 19.66
N TRP A 547 16.56 7.64 19.09
CA TRP A 547 15.18 7.13 19.06
C TRP A 547 15.00 5.90 18.18
N THR A 548 15.85 5.73 17.16
CA THR A 548 15.85 4.56 16.29
C THR A 548 16.82 3.47 16.74
N GLU A 549 17.60 3.72 17.80
CA GLU A 549 18.71 2.86 18.23
C GLU A 549 19.62 2.47 17.05
N THR A 550 19.96 3.44 16.19
CA THR A 550 20.60 3.15 14.89
C THR A 550 21.90 2.36 15.05
N GLY A 551 22.71 2.65 16.07
CA GLY A 551 23.92 1.88 16.38
C GLY A 551 23.65 0.39 16.62
N VAL A 552 22.63 0.07 17.44
CA VAL A 552 22.22 -1.32 17.71
C VAL A 552 21.75 -2.02 16.43
N HIS A 553 20.97 -1.33 15.60
CA HIS A 553 20.49 -1.87 14.34
C HIS A 553 21.63 -2.10 13.32
N LEU A 554 22.63 -1.21 13.28
CA LEU A 554 23.83 -1.36 12.45
C LEU A 554 24.70 -2.54 12.91
N GLU A 555 24.97 -2.66 14.21
CA GLU A 555 25.74 -3.78 14.75
C GLU A 555 25.08 -5.13 14.44
N ARG A 556 23.77 -5.24 14.70
CA ARG A 556 22.99 -6.45 14.39
C ARG A 556 23.01 -6.76 12.90
N LEU A 557 22.80 -5.75 12.04
CA LEU A 557 22.86 -5.93 10.59
C LEU A 557 24.24 -6.46 10.17
N GLN A 558 25.33 -5.93 10.71
CA GLN A 558 26.68 -6.40 10.40
C GLN A 558 26.92 -7.83 10.87
N GLN A 559 26.44 -8.20 12.07
CA GLN A 559 26.53 -9.57 12.58
C GLN A 559 25.76 -10.55 11.67
N ASP A 560 24.54 -10.19 11.26
CA ASP A 560 23.71 -11.01 10.38
C ASP A 560 24.32 -11.15 8.96
N LEU A 561 24.93 -10.08 8.45
CA LEU A 561 25.67 -10.11 7.18
C LEU A 561 26.94 -10.97 7.25
N LYS A 562 27.65 -10.98 8.38
CA LYS A 562 28.80 -11.87 8.59
C LYS A 562 28.36 -13.33 8.64
N LYS A 563 27.29 -13.63 9.38
CA LYS A 563 26.73 -15.00 9.49
C LYS A 563 26.28 -15.55 8.14
N SER A 564 25.53 -14.76 7.37
CA SER A 564 25.08 -15.18 6.02
C SER A 564 26.25 -15.43 5.06
N LYS A 565 27.26 -14.55 5.03
CA LYS A 565 28.47 -14.78 4.20
C LYS A 565 29.29 -16.00 4.62
N PHE A 566 29.37 -16.27 5.92
CA PHE A 566 30.06 -17.46 6.43
C PHE A 566 29.35 -18.75 5.98
N GLN A 567 28.02 -18.75 5.99
CA GLN A 567 27.21 -19.87 5.51
C GLN A 567 27.33 -20.07 4.00
N GLU A 568 27.39 -18.99 3.20
CA GLU A 568 27.58 -19.09 1.75
C GLU A 568 28.98 -19.63 1.35
N LYS A 569 30.02 -19.35 2.15
CA LYS A 569 31.41 -19.70 1.83
C LYS A 569 31.94 -21.01 2.44
N GLY A 570 31.11 -21.82 3.10
CA GLY A 570 31.55 -23.11 3.65
C GLY A 570 32.59 -23.00 4.79
N GLY A 571 32.60 -21.90 5.54
CA GLY A 571 33.15 -21.88 6.90
C GLY A 571 34.64 -21.57 7.12
N THR A 572 35.46 -21.19 6.13
CA THR A 572 36.93 -21.09 6.32
C THR A 572 37.55 -19.68 6.35
N GLN A 573 36.82 -18.57 6.22
CA GLN A 573 37.46 -17.23 6.33
C GLN A 573 36.61 -16.17 7.05
N GLU A 574 37.20 -15.53 8.06
CA GLU A 574 36.67 -14.33 8.72
C GLU A 574 36.64 -13.14 7.74
N VAL A 575 35.44 -12.59 7.54
CA VAL A 575 35.23 -11.42 6.67
C VAL A 575 35.34 -10.14 7.50
N LYS A 576 36.41 -9.36 7.27
CA LYS A 576 36.54 -7.98 7.80
C LYS A 576 35.50 -7.07 7.14
N VAL A 577 34.50 -6.65 7.92
CA VAL A 577 33.57 -5.58 7.54
C VAL A 577 34.18 -4.26 8.01
N ARG A 578 34.70 -3.45 7.07
CA ARG A 578 35.20 -2.09 7.37
C ARG A 578 34.04 -1.15 7.70
N THR A 579 34.15 -0.49 8.85
CA THR A 579 33.25 0.50 9.44
C THR A 579 33.51 1.89 8.85
N GLY A 580 32.60 2.39 8.01
CA GLY A 580 32.68 3.78 7.53
C GLY A 580 31.71 4.70 8.23
N TRP A 581 30.52 4.22 8.57
CA TRP A 581 29.46 5.07 9.10
C TRP A 581 29.54 5.30 10.60
N PHE A 582 30.09 4.35 11.36
CA PHE A 582 30.27 4.48 12.80
C PHE A 582 31.15 5.67 13.21
N SER A 583 32.07 6.15 12.36
CA SER A 583 32.89 7.32 12.71
C SER A 583 32.10 8.63 12.79
N TRP A 584 30.84 8.64 12.35
CA TRP A 584 29.96 9.81 12.37
C TRP A 584 28.98 9.82 13.54
N PHE A 585 28.88 8.70 14.26
CA PHE A 585 28.19 8.58 15.55
C PHE A 585 29.21 8.69 16.67
#